data_AF-A0A3Q1EJM4-F1
#
_entry.id   AF-A0A3Q1EJM4-F1
#
_cell.length_a   1.000
_cell.length_b   1.000
_cell.length_c   1.000
_cell.angle_alpha   90.00
_cell.angle_beta   90.00
_cell.angle_gamma   90.00
#
_symmetry.space_group_name_H-M   'P 1'
#
loop_
_entity.id
_entity.type
_entity.pdbx_description
1 polymer ?
#
loop_
_entity_poly.entity_id
_entity_poly.type
_entity_poly.pdbx_seq_one_letter_code
_entity_poly.pdbx_strand_id
1 'polypeptide(L)'
;MATEAKRAKVVDGAELSPLQNFLQWCDRVGLVLSSKVCVSKEGTVAEYGMLATDDIEEGEVLFTIPRPALLHQGTTKVSALLEKEKSSLESSSGWVPLLLALLYEYTSSQSHWKPYLSLWTDFKTLDHPMFWSKEERDSLLRGTGVPEAVDTDLANIEREYTDVVLPFMIKHSDLWNPNTHTLELYTKLVAFIMAYSFQEPQEEEDDDEDEEEEKAPNPPMMVPMADMLNHVSNHNANLEFTPDSLKMVCVRPIPKGDEVFNTYGQMANWQLLHMYGFTEPYPSNSNDTADIPAANLYRVATQGIQSDLDRQLREEQWEMVCEMLPEKAAFVFGKQGCLTDTELHTALKVLCMSAEEFSEFKENEGWEEDEDDEKISQAFSNDGLPELKPSWKRLIHETARLTLRSYGDGEEKLGENAVDGDRALMEDKAALAGLSCRQQRALQVRYGQKRILQRLMELTKS
;
A
#
# COMPACT_ATOMS: atom_id res chain seq x y z
N MET A 1 -25.08 -27.92 22.85
CA MET A 1 -26.17 -27.09 22.29
C MET A 1 -26.06 -25.71 22.92
N ALA A 2 -25.25 -24.85 22.28
CA ALA A 2 -25.05 -23.48 22.72
C ALA A 2 -26.24 -22.65 22.25
N THR A 3 -26.89 -21.98 23.19
CA THR A 3 -28.02 -21.08 22.93
C THR A 3 -27.53 -19.82 22.22
N GLU A 4 -28.03 -19.58 21.00
CA GLU A 4 -27.89 -18.32 20.28
C GLU A 4 -28.38 -17.15 21.16
N ALA A 5 -27.49 -16.22 21.47
CA ALA A 5 -27.83 -15.04 22.25
C ALA A 5 -28.55 -14.03 21.34
N LYS A 6 -29.87 -13.88 21.52
CA LYS A 6 -30.63 -12.76 20.96
C LYS A 6 -30.26 -11.47 21.69
N ARG A 7 -29.79 -10.47 20.94
CA ARG A 7 -29.52 -9.11 21.42
C ARG A 7 -30.79 -8.45 21.98
N ALA A 8 -30.62 -7.58 22.97
CA ALA A 8 -31.72 -6.88 23.64
C ALA A 8 -32.54 -6.04 22.64
N LYS A 9 -33.88 -6.18 22.70
CA LYS A 9 -34.83 -5.35 21.94
C LYS A 9 -34.70 -3.89 22.39
N VAL A 10 -34.33 -3.00 21.47
CA VAL A 10 -34.40 -1.55 21.65
C VAL A 10 -35.86 -1.10 21.64
N VAL A 11 -36.17 -0.14 22.50
CA VAL A 11 -37.49 0.48 22.69
C VAL A 11 -37.95 1.14 21.39
N ASP A 12 -39.19 0.86 21.00
CA ASP A 12 -39.87 1.34 19.81
C ASP A 12 -39.97 2.89 19.84
N GLY A 13 -39.32 3.60 18.89
CA GLY A 13 -39.54 5.03 18.66
C GLY A 13 -38.34 6.00 18.67
N ALA A 14 -37.09 5.56 18.82
CA ALA A 14 -35.90 6.40 18.61
C ALA A 14 -35.22 6.08 17.28
N GLU A 15 -34.85 7.09 16.48
CA GLU A 15 -34.01 6.89 15.29
C GLU A 15 -32.70 6.21 15.71
N LEU A 16 -32.45 5.03 15.16
CA LEU A 16 -31.22 4.29 15.40
C LEU A 16 -30.03 5.05 14.83
N SER A 17 -28.92 5.07 15.57
CA SER A 17 -27.66 5.60 15.04
C SER A 17 -27.19 4.81 13.81
N PRO A 18 -26.36 5.40 12.93
CA PRO A 18 -25.82 4.69 11.76
C PRO A 18 -25.17 3.35 12.12
N LEU A 19 -24.39 3.32 13.21
CA LEU A 19 -23.77 2.09 13.71
C LEU A 19 -24.80 1.03 14.14
N GLN A 20 -25.86 1.43 14.85
CA GLN A 20 -26.91 0.48 15.24
C GLN A 20 -27.67 -0.06 14.03
N ASN A 21 -27.93 0.77 13.02
CA ASN A 21 -28.54 0.33 11.76
C ASN A 21 -27.65 -0.68 11.03
N PHE A 22 -26.34 -0.42 10.99
CA PHE A 22 -25.36 -1.34 10.43
C PHE A 22 -25.31 -2.67 11.19
N LEU A 23 -25.23 -2.66 12.52
CA LEU A 23 -25.19 -3.89 13.32
C LEU A 23 -26.47 -4.73 13.16
N GLN A 24 -27.64 -4.10 13.03
CA GLN A 24 -28.88 -4.82 12.69
C GLN A 24 -28.87 -5.35 11.26
N TRP A 25 -28.21 -4.67 10.33
CA TRP A 25 -28.02 -5.17 8.97
C TRP A 25 -27.10 -6.38 8.94
N CYS A 26 -26.01 -6.37 9.71
CA CYS A 26 -25.13 -7.53 9.90
C CYS A 26 -25.93 -8.78 10.29
N ASP A 27 -26.83 -8.65 11.28
CA ASP A 27 -27.69 -9.75 11.74
C ASP A 27 -28.61 -10.27 10.62
N ARG A 28 -29.11 -9.39 9.72
CA ARG A 28 -29.99 -9.77 8.60
C ARG A 28 -29.26 -10.48 7.47
N VAL A 29 -28.01 -10.11 7.21
CA VAL A 29 -27.20 -10.70 6.12
C VAL A 29 -26.41 -11.93 6.57
N GLY A 30 -26.53 -12.33 7.84
CA GLY A 30 -25.84 -13.50 8.38
C GLY A 30 -24.38 -13.25 8.76
N LEU A 31 -23.97 -11.99 8.93
CA LEU A 31 -22.67 -11.65 9.49
C LEU A 31 -22.69 -11.89 11.00
N VAL A 32 -21.83 -12.80 11.46
CA VAL A 32 -21.78 -13.23 12.86
C VAL A 32 -20.63 -12.53 13.57
N LEU A 33 -20.93 -11.80 14.64
CA LEU A 33 -19.96 -11.08 15.46
C LEU A 33 -19.80 -11.79 16.82
N SER A 34 -18.56 -12.03 17.26
CA SER A 34 -18.27 -12.60 18.59
C SER A 34 -18.83 -11.71 19.70
N SER A 35 -19.28 -12.31 20.80
CA SER A 35 -19.70 -11.55 21.99
C SER A 35 -18.55 -10.87 22.71
N LYS A 36 -17.30 -11.26 22.40
CA LYS A 36 -16.07 -10.71 22.97
C LYS A 36 -15.58 -9.45 22.27
N VAL A 37 -16.28 -8.94 21.26
CA VAL A 37 -15.89 -7.72 20.55
C VAL A 37 -17.05 -6.73 20.44
N CYS A 38 -16.72 -5.45 20.34
CA CYS A 38 -17.67 -4.40 20.01
C CYS A 38 -17.03 -3.36 19.07
N VAL A 39 -17.86 -2.67 18.29
CA VAL A 39 -17.41 -1.57 17.42
C VAL A 39 -17.67 -0.24 18.13
N SER A 40 -16.68 0.65 18.14
CA SER A 40 -16.72 1.93 18.85
C SER A 40 -15.95 3.01 18.09
N LYS A 41 -16.21 4.29 18.42
CA LYS A 41 -15.29 5.40 18.13
C LYS A 41 -14.49 5.87 19.34
N GLU A 42 -14.94 5.48 20.53
CA GLU A 42 -14.27 5.79 21.79
C GLU A 42 -13.26 4.70 22.09
N GLY A 43 -12.03 5.09 22.41
CA GLY A 43 -10.94 4.15 22.74
C GLY A 43 -10.19 3.59 21.53
N THR A 44 -10.42 4.12 20.34
CA THR A 44 -9.79 3.68 19.08
C THR A 44 -8.71 4.66 18.62
N VAL A 45 -7.74 4.19 17.82
CA VAL A 45 -6.68 5.05 17.27
C VAL A 45 -7.20 6.05 16.23
N ALA A 46 -8.23 5.68 15.47
CA ALA A 46 -8.85 6.52 14.45
C ALA A 46 -10.30 6.10 14.20
N GLU A 47 -11.21 7.07 14.10
CA GLU A 47 -12.63 6.88 13.76
C GLU A 47 -13.26 5.63 14.40
N TYR A 48 -13.87 4.75 13.60
CA TYR A 48 -14.35 3.47 14.10
C TYR A 48 -13.19 2.48 14.25
N GLY A 49 -13.30 1.65 15.27
CA GLY A 49 -12.44 0.51 15.52
C GLY A 49 -13.21 -0.57 16.25
N MET A 50 -12.57 -1.72 16.44
CA MET A 50 -13.13 -2.84 17.18
C MET A 50 -12.36 -3.03 18.49
N LEU A 51 -13.07 -3.15 19.61
CA LEU A 51 -12.49 -3.33 20.94
C LEU A 51 -12.86 -4.69 21.52
N ALA A 52 -11.93 -5.28 22.26
CA ALA A 52 -12.17 -6.48 23.04
C ALA A 52 -13.03 -6.16 24.28
N THR A 53 -14.16 -6.84 24.45
CA THR A 53 -15.04 -6.73 25.63
C THR A 53 -14.70 -7.75 26.73
N ASP A 54 -13.92 -8.76 26.37
CA ASP A 54 -13.36 -9.81 27.22
C ASP A 54 -12.00 -10.23 26.65
N ASP A 55 -11.23 -11.03 27.40
CA ASP A 55 -9.95 -11.56 26.91
C ASP A 55 -10.18 -12.51 25.73
N ILE A 56 -9.40 -12.33 24.66
CA ILE A 56 -9.46 -13.10 23.41
C ILE A 56 -8.16 -13.87 23.26
N GLU A 57 -8.26 -15.19 23.10
CA GLU A 57 -7.14 -16.09 22.86
C GLU A 57 -6.77 -16.15 21.37
N GLU A 58 -5.51 -16.44 21.11
CA GLU A 58 -5.01 -16.69 19.75
C GLU A 58 -5.79 -17.83 19.08
N GLY A 59 -6.16 -17.63 17.81
CA GLY A 59 -6.99 -18.53 17.01
C GLY A 59 -8.50 -18.33 17.18
N GLU A 60 -8.97 -17.46 18.09
CA GLU A 60 -10.40 -17.16 18.20
C GLU A 60 -10.91 -16.36 16.99
N VAL A 61 -12.08 -16.76 16.47
CA VAL A 61 -12.78 -16.04 15.39
C VAL A 61 -13.53 -14.85 15.96
N LEU A 62 -13.19 -13.65 15.50
CA LEU A 62 -13.79 -12.39 15.94
C LEU A 62 -15.13 -12.14 15.24
N PHE A 63 -15.19 -12.41 13.94
CA PHE A 63 -16.41 -12.39 13.15
C PHE A 63 -16.29 -13.18 11.84
N THR A 64 -17.45 -13.55 11.31
CA THR A 64 -17.60 -14.26 10.03
C THR A 64 -18.52 -13.49 9.11
N ILE A 65 -18.09 -13.26 7.87
CA ILE A 65 -18.80 -12.51 6.83
C ILE A 65 -19.15 -13.47 5.69
N PRO A 66 -20.44 -13.71 5.40
CA PRO A 66 -20.81 -14.55 4.27
C PRO A 66 -20.55 -13.82 2.94
N ARG A 67 -20.07 -14.55 1.91
CA ARG A 67 -19.72 -13.95 0.61
C ARG A 67 -20.82 -13.08 -0.04
N PRO A 68 -22.12 -13.42 0.04
CA PRO A 68 -23.18 -12.55 -0.48
C PRO A 68 -23.29 -11.17 0.19
N ALA A 69 -22.70 -10.96 1.37
CA ALA A 69 -22.69 -9.68 2.06
C ALA A 69 -21.59 -8.73 1.56
N LEU A 70 -20.59 -9.24 0.83
CA LEU A 70 -19.51 -8.45 0.24
C LEU A 70 -20.07 -7.53 -0.84
N LEU A 71 -19.48 -6.35 -0.99
CA LEU A 71 -19.86 -5.42 -2.06
C LEU A 71 -18.78 -5.39 -3.12
N HIS A 72 -19.10 -5.97 -4.27
CA HIS A 72 -18.26 -5.99 -5.46
C HIS A 72 -19.12 -6.06 -6.74
N GLN A 73 -18.49 -6.06 -7.91
CA GLN A 73 -19.16 -6.07 -9.21
C GLN A 73 -20.08 -7.29 -9.42
N GLY A 74 -19.86 -8.39 -8.71
CA GLY A 74 -20.67 -9.61 -8.80
C GLY A 74 -21.91 -9.62 -7.90
N THR A 75 -21.89 -8.90 -6.77
CA THR A 75 -23.01 -8.88 -5.80
C THR A 75 -23.96 -7.70 -6.02
N THR A 76 -23.49 -6.59 -6.57
CA THR A 76 -24.32 -5.40 -6.83
C THR A 76 -25.53 -5.71 -7.73
N LYS A 77 -26.60 -4.92 -7.59
CA LYS A 77 -27.81 -5.04 -8.43
C LYS A 77 -27.55 -4.86 -9.93
N VAL A 78 -26.47 -4.16 -10.30
CA VAL A 78 -26.08 -3.93 -11.70
C VAL A 78 -25.11 -5.00 -12.26
N SER A 79 -24.85 -6.08 -11.52
CA SER A 79 -23.83 -7.08 -11.87
C SER A 79 -24.00 -7.68 -13.26
N ALA A 80 -25.23 -8.06 -13.63
CA ALA A 80 -25.53 -8.62 -14.94
C ALA A 80 -25.18 -7.68 -16.11
N LEU A 81 -25.28 -6.36 -15.90
CA LEU A 81 -24.89 -5.37 -16.91
C LEU A 81 -23.37 -5.23 -16.97
N LEU A 82 -22.71 -5.13 -15.82
CA LEU A 82 -21.25 -5.02 -15.75
C LEU A 82 -20.57 -6.24 -16.40
N GLU A 83 -21.07 -7.44 -16.15
CA GLU A 83 -20.55 -8.67 -16.77
C GLU A 83 -20.78 -8.70 -18.28
N LYS A 84 -21.99 -8.31 -18.73
CA LYS A 84 -22.32 -8.26 -20.16
C LYS A 84 -21.41 -7.31 -20.96
N GLU A 85 -21.00 -6.21 -20.34
CA GLU A 85 -20.21 -5.15 -20.98
C GLU A 85 -18.75 -5.14 -20.52
N LYS A 86 -18.27 -6.24 -19.92
CA LYS A 86 -16.94 -6.37 -19.31
C LYS A 86 -15.79 -5.87 -20.20
N SER A 87 -15.80 -6.23 -21.48
CA SER A 87 -14.77 -5.82 -22.45
C SER A 87 -14.69 -4.30 -22.67
N SER A 88 -15.79 -3.57 -22.43
CA SER A 88 -15.81 -2.11 -22.53
C SER A 88 -15.36 -1.40 -21.24
N LEU A 89 -15.17 -2.17 -20.15
CA LEU A 89 -14.80 -1.68 -18.83
C LEU A 89 -13.32 -1.99 -18.50
N GLU A 90 -12.57 -2.55 -19.45
CA GLU A 90 -11.14 -2.80 -19.31
C GLU A 90 -10.39 -1.48 -19.11
N SER A 91 -9.48 -1.48 -18.14
CA SER A 91 -8.70 -0.32 -17.73
C SER A 91 -7.39 -0.77 -17.12
N SER A 92 -6.41 0.14 -17.03
CA SER A 92 -5.11 -0.14 -16.43
C SER A 92 -5.20 -0.51 -14.95
N SER A 93 -6.17 0.02 -14.20
CA SER A 93 -6.36 -0.36 -12.79
C SER A 93 -7.11 -1.67 -12.61
N GLY A 94 -7.97 -2.04 -13.57
CA GLY A 94 -8.94 -3.13 -13.41
C GLY A 94 -10.08 -2.83 -12.41
N TRP A 95 -10.16 -1.60 -11.86
CA TRP A 95 -11.10 -1.26 -10.78
C TRP A 95 -12.42 -0.68 -11.27
N VAL A 96 -12.52 -0.33 -12.55
CA VAL A 96 -13.71 0.30 -13.15
C VAL A 96 -15.02 -0.44 -12.84
N PRO A 97 -15.13 -1.78 -12.94
CA PRO A 97 -16.35 -2.49 -12.58
C PRO A 97 -16.78 -2.30 -11.11
N LEU A 98 -15.83 -2.35 -10.16
CA LEU A 98 -16.11 -2.08 -8.75
C LEU A 98 -16.53 -0.62 -8.56
N LEU A 99 -15.83 0.32 -9.17
CA LEU A 99 -16.15 1.75 -9.06
C LEU A 99 -17.56 2.08 -9.57
N LEU A 100 -17.98 1.48 -10.69
CA LEU A 100 -19.34 1.61 -11.20
C LEU A 100 -20.39 1.01 -10.26
N ALA A 101 -20.08 -0.15 -9.65
CA ALA A 101 -20.92 -0.75 -8.61
C ALA A 101 -21.07 0.18 -7.40
N LEU A 102 -19.97 0.76 -6.92
CA LEU A 102 -19.99 1.70 -5.79
C LEU A 102 -20.74 3.00 -6.13
N LEU A 103 -20.53 3.56 -7.31
CA LEU A 103 -21.27 4.75 -7.79
C LEU A 103 -22.78 4.50 -7.75
N TYR A 104 -23.22 3.33 -8.21
CA TYR A 104 -24.63 2.94 -8.21
C TYR A 104 -25.17 2.73 -6.78
N GLU A 105 -24.51 1.88 -5.98
CA GLU A 105 -25.01 1.50 -4.65
C GLU A 105 -24.96 2.67 -3.67
N TYR A 106 -23.93 3.53 -3.74
CA TYR A 106 -23.77 4.68 -2.85
C TYR A 106 -24.87 5.74 -3.06
N THR A 107 -25.25 6.00 -4.31
CA THR A 107 -26.27 7.00 -4.65
C THR A 107 -27.70 6.45 -4.64
N SER A 108 -27.84 5.12 -4.64
CA SER A 108 -29.15 4.46 -4.56
C SER A 108 -29.75 4.51 -3.15
N SER A 109 -30.99 5.00 -3.06
CA SER A 109 -31.76 4.95 -1.81
C SER A 109 -32.27 3.56 -1.45
N GLN A 110 -32.25 2.63 -2.43
CA GLN A 110 -32.71 1.24 -2.28
C GLN A 110 -31.55 0.25 -2.17
N SER A 111 -30.32 0.73 -1.99
CA SER A 111 -29.14 -0.13 -1.90
C SER A 111 -29.29 -1.16 -0.77
N HIS A 112 -28.97 -2.41 -1.07
CA HIS A 112 -28.89 -3.47 -0.06
C HIS A 112 -27.85 -3.12 1.03
N TRP A 113 -26.77 -2.45 0.64
CA TRP A 113 -25.69 -2.02 1.52
C TRP A 113 -25.90 -0.64 2.14
N LYS A 114 -27.09 -0.03 2.01
CA LYS A 114 -27.34 1.31 2.56
C LYS A 114 -26.93 1.49 4.03
N PRO A 115 -27.17 0.52 4.94
CA PRO A 115 -26.71 0.64 6.33
C PRO A 115 -25.18 0.66 6.47
N TYR A 116 -24.47 -0.15 5.68
CA TYR A 116 -23.00 -0.16 5.64
C TYR A 116 -22.45 1.15 5.05
N LEU A 117 -22.95 1.56 3.89
CA LEU A 117 -22.54 2.79 3.19
C LEU A 117 -22.87 4.06 4.00
N SER A 118 -23.86 4.00 4.90
CA SER A 118 -24.19 5.13 5.79
C SER A 118 -23.14 5.42 6.86
N LEU A 119 -22.18 4.51 7.07
CA LEU A 119 -21.03 4.73 7.95
C LEU A 119 -19.96 5.58 7.28
N TRP A 120 -19.96 5.68 5.96
CA TRP A 120 -19.00 6.48 5.20
C TRP A 120 -19.34 7.96 5.46
N THR A 121 -18.43 8.70 6.10
CA THR A 121 -18.65 10.08 6.55
C THR A 121 -18.54 11.09 5.39
N ASP A 122 -19.26 10.87 4.29
CA ASP A 122 -19.16 11.60 3.01
C ASP A 122 -17.71 11.80 2.53
N PHE A 123 -16.83 10.83 2.82
CA PHE A 123 -15.40 10.88 2.52
C PHE A 123 -14.62 12.06 3.16
N LYS A 124 -15.22 12.76 4.14
CA LYS A 124 -14.60 13.95 4.79
C LYS A 124 -13.37 13.62 5.62
N THR A 125 -13.19 12.35 5.98
CA THR A 125 -12.08 11.85 6.78
C THR A 125 -10.91 11.36 5.93
N LEU A 126 -11.09 11.25 4.60
CA LEU A 126 -9.99 10.90 3.70
C LEU A 126 -9.00 12.06 3.63
N ASP A 127 -7.73 11.78 3.92
CA ASP A 127 -6.65 12.77 3.85
C ASP A 127 -5.45 12.23 3.05
N HIS A 128 -5.74 11.40 2.04
CA HIS A 128 -4.78 10.97 1.03
C HIS A 128 -4.07 12.20 0.42
N PRO A 129 -2.76 12.11 0.14
CA PRO A 129 -1.99 13.18 -0.50
C PRO A 129 -2.55 13.69 -1.83
N MET A 130 -3.39 12.90 -2.52
CA MET A 130 -4.12 13.33 -3.72
C MET A 130 -5.15 14.44 -3.49
N PHE A 131 -5.57 14.65 -2.22
CA PHE A 131 -6.46 15.74 -1.82
C PHE A 131 -5.70 16.94 -1.22
N TRP A 132 -4.37 16.88 -1.19
CA TRP A 132 -3.54 18.01 -0.77
C TRP A 132 -3.34 18.95 -1.95
N SER A 133 -3.01 20.23 -1.69
CA SER A 133 -2.60 21.09 -2.80
C SER A 133 -1.28 20.56 -3.36
N LYS A 134 -1.06 20.71 -4.67
CA LYS A 134 0.17 20.26 -5.31
C LYS A 134 1.40 20.87 -4.64
N GLU A 135 1.34 22.17 -4.32
CA GLU A 135 2.42 22.89 -3.66
C GLU A 135 2.71 22.34 -2.25
N GLU A 136 1.68 22.06 -1.46
CA GLU A 136 1.82 21.48 -0.13
C GLU A 136 2.44 20.07 -0.20
N ARG A 137 1.89 19.22 -1.07
CA ARG A 137 2.36 17.85 -1.28
C ARG A 137 3.82 17.83 -1.75
N ASP A 138 4.16 18.59 -2.78
CA ASP A 138 5.50 18.60 -3.35
C ASP A 138 6.53 19.22 -2.39
N SER A 139 6.12 20.20 -1.57
CA SER A 139 6.99 20.79 -0.54
C SER A 139 7.23 19.85 0.64
N LEU A 140 6.20 19.12 1.10
CA LEU A 140 6.29 18.29 2.29
C LEU A 140 6.83 16.89 2.01
N LEU A 141 6.60 16.34 0.82
CA LEU A 141 6.86 14.94 0.49
C LEU A 141 7.93 14.77 -0.60
N ARG A 142 8.69 15.82 -0.92
CA ARG A 142 9.82 15.75 -1.86
C ARG A 142 10.76 14.59 -1.52
N GLY A 143 11.08 13.79 -2.53
CA GLY A 143 12.03 12.68 -2.42
C GLY A 143 11.47 11.40 -1.80
N THR A 144 10.22 11.41 -1.34
CA THR A 144 9.59 10.24 -0.67
C THR A 144 8.94 9.25 -1.62
N GLY A 145 8.79 9.59 -2.90
CA GLY A 145 8.05 8.82 -3.92
C GLY A 145 6.54 9.10 -3.97
N VAL A 146 5.98 9.66 -2.90
CA VAL A 146 4.54 9.94 -2.81
C VAL A 146 4.05 10.97 -3.85
N PRO A 147 4.74 12.10 -4.11
CA PRO A 147 4.29 13.05 -5.13
C PRO A 147 4.17 12.42 -6.52
N GLU A 148 5.16 11.61 -6.91
CA GLU A 148 5.22 10.94 -8.22
C GLU A 148 4.13 9.88 -8.36
N ALA A 149 3.87 9.11 -7.30
CA ALA A 149 2.77 8.14 -7.27
C ALA A 149 1.41 8.83 -7.43
N VAL A 150 1.17 9.90 -6.66
CA VAL A 150 -0.09 10.65 -6.70
C VAL A 150 -0.33 11.33 -8.05
N ASP A 151 0.71 11.90 -8.68
CA ASP A 151 0.59 12.48 -10.01
C ASP A 151 0.20 11.43 -11.06
N THR A 152 0.74 10.21 -10.92
CA THR A 152 0.37 9.06 -11.77
C THR A 152 -1.09 8.67 -11.55
N ASP A 153 -1.53 8.56 -10.29
CA ASP A 153 -2.91 8.21 -9.96
C ASP A 153 -3.91 9.24 -10.49
N LEU A 154 -3.68 10.53 -10.24
CA LEU A 154 -4.58 11.59 -10.69
C LEU A 154 -4.72 11.58 -12.22
N ALA A 155 -3.63 11.39 -12.95
CA ALA A 155 -3.65 11.27 -14.40
C ALA A 155 -4.40 10.02 -14.89
N ASN A 156 -4.25 8.88 -14.20
CA ASN A 156 -4.95 7.65 -14.54
C ASN A 156 -6.44 7.74 -14.22
N ILE A 157 -6.82 8.30 -13.07
CA ILE A 157 -8.21 8.51 -12.64
C ILE A 157 -8.95 9.40 -13.63
N GLU A 158 -8.34 10.52 -14.05
CA GLU A 158 -8.94 11.43 -15.03
C GLU A 158 -9.14 10.74 -16.38
N ARG A 159 -8.14 9.98 -16.83
CA ARG A 159 -8.19 9.22 -18.09
C ARG A 159 -9.26 8.13 -18.05
N GLU A 160 -9.26 7.28 -17.03
CA GLU A 160 -10.26 6.22 -16.86
C GLU A 160 -11.68 6.79 -16.79
N TYR A 161 -11.87 7.86 -16.02
CA TYR A 161 -13.17 8.50 -15.93
C TYR A 161 -13.64 9.04 -17.28
N THR A 162 -12.76 9.72 -18.01
CA THR A 162 -13.11 10.39 -19.28
C THR A 162 -13.32 9.41 -20.42
N ASP A 163 -12.46 8.40 -20.52
CA ASP A 163 -12.40 7.52 -21.68
C ASP A 163 -13.28 6.27 -21.53
N VAL A 164 -13.55 5.84 -20.28
CA VAL A 164 -14.28 4.60 -19.99
C VAL A 164 -15.57 4.86 -19.20
N VAL A 165 -15.45 5.43 -18.01
CA VAL A 165 -16.57 5.51 -17.04
C VAL A 165 -17.67 6.44 -17.53
N LEU A 166 -17.33 7.66 -17.96
CA LEU A 166 -18.30 8.66 -18.40
C LEU A 166 -19.06 8.21 -19.66
N PRO A 167 -18.42 7.71 -20.73
CA PRO A 167 -19.13 7.13 -21.88
C PRO A 167 -20.07 6.00 -21.48
N PHE A 168 -19.65 5.12 -20.57
CA PHE A 168 -20.49 4.02 -20.07
C PHE A 168 -21.72 4.55 -19.31
N MET A 169 -21.54 5.52 -18.40
CA MET A 169 -22.64 6.13 -17.67
C MET A 169 -23.62 6.86 -18.59
N ILE A 170 -23.15 7.55 -19.64
CA ILE A 170 -24.01 8.21 -20.63
C ILE A 170 -24.86 7.17 -21.39
N LYS A 171 -24.25 6.05 -21.80
CA LYS A 171 -24.95 4.94 -22.46
C LYS A 171 -26.02 4.31 -21.56
N HIS A 172 -25.81 4.31 -20.24
CA HIS A 172 -26.68 3.71 -19.22
C HIS A 172 -27.25 4.76 -18.24
N SER A 173 -27.76 5.86 -18.80
CA SER A 173 -28.22 7.03 -18.02
C SER A 173 -29.43 6.79 -17.11
N ASP A 174 -30.13 5.66 -17.27
CA ASP A 174 -31.18 5.18 -16.39
C ASP A 174 -30.64 4.69 -15.03
N LEU A 175 -29.37 4.28 -15.00
CA LEU A 175 -28.68 3.78 -13.80
C LEU A 175 -27.71 4.83 -13.24
N TRP A 176 -27.01 5.58 -14.10
CA TRP A 176 -26.03 6.58 -13.68
C TRP A 176 -26.32 7.96 -14.28
N ASN A 177 -26.48 8.97 -13.40
CA ASN A 177 -26.59 10.38 -13.78
C ASN A 177 -25.22 11.09 -13.72
N PRO A 178 -24.66 11.64 -14.82
CA PRO A 178 -23.38 12.36 -14.82
C PRO A 178 -23.33 13.63 -13.95
N ASN A 179 -24.49 14.19 -13.57
CA ASN A 179 -24.54 15.33 -12.64
C ASN A 179 -24.36 14.90 -11.17
N THR A 180 -24.56 13.62 -10.87
CA THR A 180 -24.41 13.05 -9.52
C THR A 180 -23.13 12.21 -9.44
N HIS A 181 -22.86 11.42 -10.47
CA HIS A 181 -21.68 10.58 -10.61
C HIS A 181 -20.60 11.37 -11.36
N THR A 182 -19.98 12.31 -10.66
CA THR A 182 -18.97 13.23 -11.21
C THR A 182 -17.56 12.65 -11.07
N LEU A 183 -16.59 13.25 -11.77
CA LEU A 183 -15.16 12.96 -11.58
C LEU A 183 -14.75 13.10 -10.11
N GLU A 184 -15.24 14.13 -9.41
CA GLU A 184 -14.94 14.34 -7.98
C GLU A 184 -15.42 13.16 -7.11
N LEU A 185 -16.65 12.66 -7.33
CA LEU A 185 -17.15 11.49 -6.60
C LEU A 185 -16.36 10.23 -6.99
N TYR A 186 -16.01 10.07 -8.26
CA TYR A 186 -15.18 8.97 -8.73
C TYR A 186 -13.80 8.97 -8.05
N THR A 187 -13.11 10.11 -7.99
CA THR A 187 -11.82 10.25 -7.28
C THR A 187 -11.94 9.91 -5.79
N LYS A 188 -13.02 10.34 -5.12
CA LYS A 188 -13.30 9.97 -3.72
C LYS A 188 -13.49 8.47 -3.54
N LEU A 189 -14.18 7.80 -4.47
CA LEU A 189 -14.37 6.36 -4.43
C LEU A 189 -13.08 5.60 -4.74
N VAL A 190 -12.22 6.11 -5.63
CA VAL A 190 -10.88 5.53 -5.84
C VAL A 190 -10.07 5.59 -4.55
N ALA A 191 -10.00 6.75 -3.90
CA ALA A 191 -9.33 6.89 -2.60
C ALA A 191 -9.95 5.99 -1.51
N PHE A 192 -11.27 5.79 -1.55
CA PHE A 192 -11.95 4.89 -0.63
C PHE A 192 -11.60 3.42 -0.91
N ILE A 193 -11.55 2.98 -2.17
CA ILE A 193 -11.10 1.63 -2.53
C ILE A 193 -9.65 1.42 -2.08
N MET A 194 -8.76 2.37 -2.35
CA MET A 194 -7.35 2.30 -1.92
C MET A 194 -7.22 2.04 -0.41
N ALA A 195 -8.07 2.69 0.39
CA ALA A 195 -7.97 2.62 1.85
C ALA A 195 -8.80 1.51 2.52
N TYR A 196 -9.88 1.03 1.90
CA TYR A 196 -10.88 0.18 2.57
C TYR A 196 -11.23 -1.11 1.83
N SER A 197 -10.77 -1.28 0.58
CA SER A 197 -11.01 -2.52 -0.15
C SER A 197 -10.04 -3.63 0.26
N PHE A 198 -10.43 -4.87 0.01
CA PHE A 198 -9.63 -6.06 0.19
C PHE A 198 -9.47 -6.77 -1.13
N GLN A 199 -8.32 -7.40 -1.31
CA GLN A 199 -8.03 -8.23 -2.46
C GLN A 199 -7.81 -9.67 -1.98
N GLU A 200 -8.59 -10.60 -2.51
CA GLU A 200 -8.43 -12.02 -2.17
C GLU A 200 -7.17 -12.55 -2.87
N PRO A 201 -6.20 -13.14 -2.15
CA PRO A 201 -5.04 -13.76 -2.77
C PRO A 201 -5.46 -14.80 -3.80
N GLN A 202 -4.67 -14.96 -4.87
CA GLN A 202 -4.86 -16.09 -5.76
C GLN A 202 -4.40 -17.37 -5.05
N GLU A 203 -5.11 -18.48 -5.27
CA GLU A 203 -4.59 -19.78 -4.87
C GLU A 203 -3.38 -20.09 -5.76
N GLU A 204 -2.21 -20.32 -5.16
CA GLU A 204 -1.08 -20.91 -5.85
C GLU A 204 -1.51 -22.35 -6.21
N GLU A 205 -1.95 -22.56 -7.45
CA GLU A 205 -2.18 -23.89 -7.97
C GLU A 205 -0.79 -24.54 -8.10
N ASP A 206 -0.51 -25.55 -7.26
CA ASP A 206 0.71 -26.37 -7.30
C ASP A 206 0.94 -26.87 -8.75
N ASP A 207 2.00 -26.36 -9.40
CA ASP A 207 2.69 -26.90 -10.58
C ASP A 207 1.84 -27.73 -11.59
N ASP A 208 1.12 -27.05 -12.49
CA ASP A 208 0.94 -27.56 -13.85
C ASP A 208 1.82 -26.71 -14.79
N GLU A 209 2.97 -27.27 -15.18
CA GLU A 209 4.09 -26.65 -15.94
C GLU A 209 3.76 -26.08 -17.33
N ASP A 210 2.49 -25.86 -17.71
CA ASP A 210 2.10 -25.64 -19.11
C ASP A 210 1.29 -24.37 -19.44
N GLU A 211 1.04 -23.43 -18.51
CA GLU A 211 0.48 -22.11 -18.86
C GLU A 211 1.13 -20.96 -18.06
N GLU A 212 2.25 -20.41 -18.56
CA GLU A 212 2.87 -19.14 -18.13
C GLU A 212 2.00 -17.90 -18.48
N GLU A 213 0.68 -17.97 -18.33
CA GLU A 213 -0.14 -16.76 -18.32
C GLU A 213 -0.28 -16.31 -16.86
N GLU A 214 0.48 -15.28 -16.46
CA GLU A 214 0.27 -14.58 -15.18
C GLU A 214 -1.22 -14.23 -15.04
N LYS A 215 -1.94 -15.01 -14.22
CA LYS A 215 -3.37 -14.79 -14.00
C LYS A 215 -3.54 -13.38 -13.43
N ALA A 216 -4.36 -12.56 -14.09
CA ALA A 216 -4.66 -11.22 -13.59
C ALA A 216 -5.16 -11.28 -12.14
N PRO A 217 -4.65 -10.43 -11.23
CA PRO A 217 -4.94 -10.53 -9.82
C PRO A 217 -6.44 -10.34 -9.56
N ASN A 218 -6.95 -10.99 -8.50
CA ASN A 218 -8.38 -10.90 -8.18
C ASN A 218 -8.80 -9.43 -8.00
N PRO A 219 -9.97 -9.01 -8.48
CA PRO A 219 -10.42 -7.63 -8.32
C PRO A 219 -10.70 -7.32 -6.83
N PRO A 220 -10.51 -6.05 -6.40
CA PRO A 220 -10.81 -5.66 -5.03
C PRO A 220 -12.31 -5.78 -4.71
N MET A 221 -12.62 -5.85 -3.42
CA MET A 221 -13.99 -5.89 -2.90
C MET A 221 -14.10 -5.11 -1.59
N MET A 222 -15.29 -4.56 -1.32
CA MET A 222 -15.56 -3.97 -0.01
C MET A 222 -16.05 -5.06 0.94
N VAL A 223 -15.47 -5.12 2.13
CA VAL A 223 -15.72 -6.18 3.13
C VAL A 223 -16.31 -5.55 4.38
N PRO A 224 -17.66 -5.45 4.50
CA PRO A 224 -18.30 -4.82 5.63
C PRO A 224 -17.87 -5.44 6.95
N MET A 225 -17.61 -4.63 7.97
CA MET A 225 -17.03 -4.98 9.28
C MET A 225 -15.52 -5.12 9.26
N ALA A 226 -14.93 -5.83 8.28
CA ALA A 226 -13.47 -6.00 8.23
C ALA A 226 -12.75 -4.67 7.97
N ASP A 227 -13.33 -3.82 7.14
CA ASP A 227 -12.84 -2.48 6.81
C ASP A 227 -12.99 -1.45 7.95
N MET A 228 -13.55 -1.85 9.10
CA MET A 228 -13.66 -1.02 10.30
C MET A 228 -12.49 -1.25 11.28
N LEU A 229 -11.64 -2.25 11.04
CA LEU A 229 -10.47 -2.50 11.88
C LEU A 229 -9.32 -1.59 11.43
N ASN A 230 -8.75 -0.85 12.39
CA ASN A 230 -7.55 -0.06 12.17
C ASN A 230 -6.32 -0.94 11.96
N HIS A 231 -5.27 -0.36 11.41
CA HIS A 231 -4.00 -1.04 11.17
C HIS A 231 -2.88 -0.58 12.10
N VAL A 232 -2.05 -1.54 12.48
CA VAL A 232 -0.67 -1.32 12.93
C VAL A 232 0.21 -2.45 12.37
N SER A 233 1.49 -2.20 12.16
CA SER A 233 2.43 -3.22 11.67
C SER A 233 2.46 -4.43 12.61
N ASN A 234 2.40 -4.16 13.92
CA ASN A 234 2.28 -5.15 14.99
C ASN A 234 0.81 -5.50 15.28
N HIS A 235 0.08 -6.00 14.27
CA HIS A 235 -1.35 -6.33 14.30
C HIS A 235 -1.67 -7.56 15.17
N ASN A 236 -2.92 -7.71 15.61
CA ASN A 236 -3.36 -8.83 16.45
C ASN A 236 -4.55 -9.61 15.86
N ALA A 237 -5.02 -9.23 14.67
CA ALA A 237 -5.98 -9.99 13.88
C ALA A 237 -5.64 -9.95 12.38
N ASN A 238 -6.07 -10.97 11.63
CA ASN A 238 -5.96 -11.03 10.17
C ASN A 238 -7.26 -11.59 9.54
N LEU A 239 -7.46 -11.28 8.26
CA LEU A 239 -8.60 -11.76 7.50
C LEU A 239 -8.22 -13.04 6.75
N GLU A 240 -8.97 -14.11 6.99
CA GLU A 240 -8.87 -15.38 6.29
C GLU A 240 -10.01 -15.52 5.28
N PHE A 241 -9.66 -15.96 4.07
CA PHE A 241 -10.62 -16.25 3.01
C PHE A 241 -10.95 -17.75 3.02
N THR A 242 -12.24 -18.08 2.97
CA THR A 242 -12.72 -19.46 2.85
C THR A 242 -13.75 -19.55 1.73
N PRO A 243 -14.04 -20.75 1.18
CA PRO A 243 -15.00 -20.87 0.07
C PRO A 243 -16.36 -20.23 0.34
N ASP A 244 -16.87 -20.32 1.57
CA ASP A 244 -18.21 -19.84 1.92
C ASP A 244 -18.24 -18.44 2.57
N SER A 245 -17.13 -18.01 3.16
CA SER A 245 -17.10 -16.83 4.03
C SER A 245 -15.71 -16.23 4.21
N LEU A 246 -15.63 -15.02 4.73
CA LEU A 246 -14.40 -14.41 5.22
C LEU A 246 -14.44 -14.40 6.76
N LYS A 247 -13.32 -14.66 7.41
CA LYS A 247 -13.22 -14.74 8.88
C LYS A 247 -12.11 -13.82 9.36
N MET A 248 -12.41 -12.96 10.32
CA MET A 248 -11.36 -12.24 11.04
C MET A 248 -10.94 -13.07 12.24
N VAL A 249 -9.66 -13.45 12.29
CA VAL A 249 -9.11 -14.36 13.29
C VAL A 249 -8.07 -13.63 14.13
N CYS A 250 -8.11 -13.86 15.44
CA CYS A 250 -7.11 -13.37 16.37
C CYS A 250 -5.79 -14.13 16.16
N VAL A 251 -4.71 -13.42 15.81
CA VAL A 251 -3.38 -14.02 15.60
C VAL A 251 -2.48 -13.91 16.83
N ARG A 252 -2.88 -13.11 17.83
CA ARG A 252 -2.17 -12.93 19.10
C ARG A 252 -3.16 -12.54 20.20
N PRO A 253 -2.96 -12.97 21.47
CA PRO A 253 -3.91 -12.68 22.55
C PRO A 253 -4.24 -11.19 22.69
N ILE A 254 -5.52 -10.87 22.84
CA ILE A 254 -6.02 -9.49 22.99
C ILE A 254 -6.67 -9.34 24.36
N PRO A 255 -6.06 -8.57 25.28
CA PRO A 255 -6.65 -8.27 26.57
C PRO A 255 -7.97 -7.51 26.45
N LYS A 256 -8.86 -7.72 27.41
CA LYS A 256 -10.08 -6.93 27.55
C LYS A 256 -9.78 -5.42 27.56
N GLY A 257 -10.48 -4.68 26.71
CA GLY A 257 -10.39 -3.23 26.58
C GLY A 257 -9.43 -2.77 25.49
N ASP A 258 -8.59 -3.65 24.96
CA ASP A 258 -7.65 -3.32 23.90
C ASP A 258 -8.33 -3.32 22.51
N GLU A 259 -7.76 -2.56 21.60
CA GLU A 259 -8.21 -2.49 20.20
C GLU A 259 -7.72 -3.70 19.39
N VAL A 260 -8.61 -4.18 18.54
CA VAL A 260 -8.35 -5.20 17.53
C VAL A 260 -7.82 -4.49 16.30
N PHE A 261 -6.59 -4.82 15.92
CA PHE A 261 -5.90 -4.28 14.77
C PHE A 261 -5.72 -5.34 13.70
N ASN A 262 -6.13 -4.99 12.48
CA ASN A 262 -5.88 -5.79 11.28
C ASN A 262 -4.49 -5.47 10.68
N THR A 263 -4.03 -6.31 9.76
CA THR A 263 -2.93 -5.99 8.85
C THR A 263 -3.46 -5.53 7.49
N TYR A 264 -2.89 -4.47 6.95
CA TYR A 264 -3.11 -4.04 5.56
C TYR A 264 -2.01 -4.58 4.63
N GLY A 265 -1.14 -5.45 5.15
CA GLY A 265 0.06 -5.94 4.48
C GLY A 265 1.35 -5.36 5.07
N GLN A 266 2.47 -5.65 4.42
CA GLN A 266 3.78 -5.13 4.79
C GLN A 266 3.97 -3.74 4.16
N MET A 267 3.40 -2.71 4.81
CA MET A 267 3.35 -1.35 4.27
C MET A 267 4.36 -0.41 4.94
N ALA A 268 5.18 0.24 4.11
CA ALA A 268 6.02 1.35 4.53
C ALA A 268 5.18 2.61 4.80
N ASN A 269 5.72 3.58 5.55
CA ASN A 269 4.97 4.80 5.87
C ASN A 269 4.60 5.63 4.64
N TRP A 270 5.40 5.60 3.58
CA TRP A 270 5.07 6.29 2.33
C TRP A 270 3.84 5.65 1.64
N GLN A 271 3.72 4.32 1.67
CA GLN A 271 2.58 3.57 1.15
C GLN A 271 1.34 3.78 2.04
N LEU A 272 1.50 3.73 3.37
CA LEU A 272 0.40 4.02 4.31
C LEU A 272 -0.17 5.41 4.06
N LEU A 273 0.70 6.41 3.86
CA LEU A 273 0.25 7.77 3.61
C LEU A 273 -0.44 7.88 2.25
N HIS A 274 0.17 7.30 1.21
CA HIS A 274 -0.33 7.31 -0.17
C HIS A 274 -1.69 6.61 -0.31
N MET A 275 -1.82 5.40 0.21
CA MET A 275 -2.98 4.51 0.02
C MET A 275 -4.06 4.66 1.09
N TYR A 276 -3.71 5.08 2.31
CA TYR A 276 -4.64 5.12 3.45
C TYR A 276 -4.72 6.49 4.14
N GLY A 277 -3.87 7.45 3.79
CA GLY A 277 -3.91 8.80 4.36
C GLY A 277 -3.43 8.90 5.82
N PHE A 278 -2.68 7.92 6.33
CA PHE A 278 -2.08 7.97 7.67
C PHE A 278 -0.64 7.44 7.68
N THR A 279 0.04 7.62 8.81
CA THR A 279 1.39 7.08 9.03
C THR A 279 1.48 6.51 10.43
N GLU A 280 2.32 5.51 10.61
CA GLU A 280 2.69 5.02 11.92
C GLU A 280 3.86 5.84 12.51
N PRO A 281 3.80 6.21 13.80
CA PRO A 281 4.82 7.04 14.43
C PRO A 281 6.14 6.28 14.59
N TYR A 282 7.27 6.90 14.26
CA TYR A 282 8.58 6.30 14.52
C TYR A 282 8.78 5.98 16.01
N PRO A 283 9.32 4.79 16.39
CA PRO A 283 9.83 3.72 15.53
C PRO A 283 8.84 2.57 15.24
N SER A 284 7.52 2.75 15.44
CA SER A 284 6.54 1.65 15.50
C SER A 284 6.43 0.83 14.21
N ASN A 285 6.44 1.48 13.04
CA ASN A 285 6.32 0.78 11.76
C ASN A 285 7.55 -0.11 11.52
N SER A 286 7.43 -1.42 11.76
CA SER A 286 8.50 -2.40 11.53
C SER A 286 8.78 -2.64 10.05
N ASN A 287 7.82 -2.33 9.19
CA ASN A 287 7.83 -2.60 7.75
C ASN A 287 8.24 -1.37 6.94
N ASP A 288 8.75 -0.32 7.60
CA ASP A 288 9.16 0.92 6.93
C ASP A 288 10.33 0.68 5.98
N THR A 289 10.30 1.34 4.82
CA THR A 289 11.29 1.18 3.75
C THR A 289 11.76 2.52 3.21
N ALA A 290 12.91 2.51 2.52
CA ALA A 290 13.39 3.60 1.70
C ALA A 290 13.74 3.08 0.30
N ASP A 291 13.24 3.77 -0.71
CA ASP A 291 13.42 3.40 -2.10
C ASP A 291 14.63 4.16 -2.68
N ILE A 292 15.49 3.43 -3.37
CA ILE A 292 16.60 3.98 -4.15
C ILE A 292 16.27 3.81 -5.64
N PRO A 293 15.93 4.89 -6.36
CA PRO A 293 15.62 4.80 -7.78
C PRO A 293 16.76 4.16 -8.56
N ALA A 294 16.48 3.20 -9.44
CA ALA A 294 17.50 2.53 -10.24
C ALA A 294 18.29 3.53 -11.11
N ALA A 295 17.62 4.59 -11.58
CA ALA A 295 18.26 5.70 -12.27
C ALA A 295 19.37 6.41 -11.45
N ASN A 296 19.26 6.46 -10.11
CA ASN A 296 20.32 7.00 -9.27
C ASN A 296 21.54 6.07 -9.24
N LEU A 297 21.34 4.75 -9.29
CA LEU A 297 22.44 3.78 -9.40
C LEU A 297 23.24 4.02 -10.69
N TYR A 298 22.53 4.13 -11.82
CA TYR A 298 23.14 4.42 -13.12
C TYR A 298 23.89 5.76 -13.14
N ARG A 299 23.29 6.81 -12.58
CA ARG A 299 23.93 8.14 -12.48
C ARG A 299 25.24 8.11 -11.70
N VAL A 300 25.30 7.31 -10.63
CA VAL A 300 26.54 7.15 -9.84
C VAL A 300 27.55 6.28 -10.57
N ALA A 301 27.12 5.17 -11.18
CA ALA A 301 27.99 4.27 -11.95
C ALA A 301 28.66 4.97 -13.14
N THR A 302 28.00 5.96 -13.75
CA THR A 302 28.52 6.75 -14.86
C THR A 302 29.26 8.03 -14.43
N GLN A 303 29.25 8.36 -13.13
CA GLN A 303 29.82 9.61 -12.65
C GLN A 303 31.34 9.64 -12.78
N GLY A 304 31.86 10.65 -13.49
CA GLY A 304 33.30 10.87 -13.62
C GLY A 304 33.99 10.05 -14.72
N ILE A 305 33.23 9.31 -15.54
CA ILE A 305 33.77 8.63 -16.72
C ILE A 305 34.15 9.66 -17.79
N GLN A 306 35.44 9.67 -18.16
CA GLN A 306 36.00 10.57 -19.18
C GLN A 306 36.27 9.88 -20.52
N SER A 307 36.46 8.56 -20.51
CA SER A 307 36.71 7.76 -21.70
C SER A 307 35.39 7.43 -22.41
N ASP A 308 35.32 7.67 -23.71
CA ASP A 308 34.16 7.29 -24.53
C ASP A 308 33.95 5.78 -24.53
N LEU A 309 35.04 4.99 -24.51
CA LEU A 309 34.99 3.53 -24.46
C LEU A 309 34.37 3.02 -23.16
N ASP A 310 34.77 3.62 -22.03
CA ASP A 310 34.24 3.24 -20.72
C ASP A 310 32.78 3.68 -20.57
N ARG A 311 32.40 4.80 -21.18
CA ARG A 311 31.01 5.26 -21.21
C ARG A 311 30.14 4.29 -21.99
N GLN A 312 30.56 3.91 -23.19
CA GLN A 312 29.83 2.95 -24.01
C GLN A 312 29.68 1.61 -23.28
N LEU A 313 30.72 1.14 -22.59
CA LEU A 313 30.62 -0.08 -21.78
C LEU A 313 29.55 0.04 -20.69
N ARG A 314 29.47 1.17 -19.97
CA ARG A 314 28.44 1.37 -18.94
C ARG A 314 27.03 1.51 -19.50
N GLU A 315 26.89 2.11 -20.68
CA GLU A 315 25.61 2.17 -21.39
C GLU A 315 25.14 0.76 -21.76
N GLU A 316 25.99 -0.06 -22.37
CA GLU A 316 25.65 -1.47 -22.72
C GLU A 316 25.32 -2.32 -21.48
N GLN A 317 26.08 -2.17 -20.39
CA GLN A 317 25.79 -2.86 -19.13
C GLN A 317 24.46 -2.42 -18.53
N TRP A 318 24.14 -1.13 -18.61
CA TRP A 318 22.89 -0.61 -18.08
C TRP A 318 21.69 -1.05 -18.91
N GLU A 319 21.82 -1.12 -20.24
CA GLU A 319 20.78 -1.66 -21.11
C GLU A 319 20.43 -3.10 -20.72
N MET A 320 21.43 -3.95 -20.50
CA MET A 320 21.20 -5.32 -19.99
C MET A 320 20.50 -5.35 -18.63
N VAL A 321 20.90 -4.48 -17.70
CA VAL A 321 20.22 -4.39 -16.39
C VAL A 321 18.76 -3.94 -16.56
N CYS A 322 18.47 -3.00 -17.48
CA CYS A 322 17.12 -2.53 -17.74
C CYS A 322 16.22 -3.61 -18.36
N GLU A 323 16.78 -4.53 -19.13
CA GLU A 323 16.01 -5.67 -19.67
C GLU A 323 15.52 -6.62 -18.56
N MET A 324 16.19 -6.63 -17.41
CA MET A 324 15.87 -7.50 -16.27
C MET A 324 15.10 -6.80 -15.15
N LEU A 325 14.97 -5.47 -15.21
CA LEU A 325 14.28 -4.67 -14.20
C LEU A 325 12.92 -4.18 -14.72
N PRO A 326 11.90 -4.13 -13.86
CA PRO A 326 10.62 -3.53 -14.24
C PRO A 326 10.77 -2.04 -14.56
N GLU A 327 9.84 -1.51 -15.37
CA GLU A 327 9.83 -0.09 -15.72
C GLU A 327 9.72 0.77 -14.45
N LYS A 328 10.60 1.79 -14.31
CA LYS A 328 10.73 2.64 -13.12
C LYS A 328 11.11 1.89 -11.83
N ALA A 329 11.89 0.82 -11.92
CA ALA A 329 12.41 0.11 -10.77
C ALA A 329 13.12 1.00 -9.73
N ALA A 330 12.95 0.61 -8.47
CA ALA A 330 13.70 1.12 -7.34
C ALA A 330 14.18 -0.05 -6.48
N PHE A 331 15.35 0.10 -5.88
CA PHE A 331 15.86 -0.87 -4.90
C PHE A 331 15.30 -0.51 -3.52
N VAL A 332 14.59 -1.44 -2.90
CA VAL A 332 13.85 -1.19 -1.66
C VAL A 332 14.67 -1.64 -0.47
N PHE A 333 14.98 -0.73 0.45
CA PHE A 333 15.69 -1.05 1.68
C PHE A 333 14.75 -0.97 2.87
N GLY A 334 14.63 -2.06 3.64
CA GLY A 334 13.92 -2.09 4.90
C GLY A 334 14.85 -1.85 6.10
N LYS A 335 14.32 -2.06 7.30
CA LYS A 335 15.11 -1.97 8.54
C LYS A 335 16.18 -3.05 8.69
N GLN A 336 16.09 -4.16 7.96
CA GLN A 336 16.97 -5.33 8.08
C GLN A 336 17.89 -5.57 6.89
N GLY A 337 17.77 -4.80 5.80
CA GLY A 337 18.53 -5.03 4.57
C GLY A 337 17.77 -4.59 3.33
N CYS A 338 18.26 -5.00 2.17
CA CYS A 338 17.56 -4.86 0.89
C CYS A 338 16.42 -5.90 0.80
N LEU A 339 15.25 -5.49 0.32
CA LEU A 339 14.09 -6.34 0.05
C LEU A 339 14.00 -6.75 -1.43
N THR A 340 14.69 -6.02 -2.30
CA THR A 340 14.89 -6.32 -3.73
C THR A 340 16.35 -6.71 -3.95
N ASP A 341 16.82 -7.67 -3.14
CA ASP A 341 18.22 -8.05 -3.04
C ASP A 341 18.73 -8.75 -4.30
N THR A 342 17.92 -9.60 -4.94
CA THR A 342 18.23 -10.25 -6.22
C THR A 342 18.37 -9.25 -7.36
N GLU A 343 17.46 -8.25 -7.45
CA GLU A 343 17.56 -7.19 -8.46
C GLU A 343 18.79 -6.32 -8.23
N LEU A 344 19.07 -5.96 -6.97
CA LEU A 344 20.23 -5.17 -6.61
C LEU A 344 21.52 -5.94 -6.87
N HIS A 345 21.56 -7.23 -6.52
CA HIS A 345 22.68 -8.12 -6.76
C HIS A 345 23.03 -8.15 -8.24
N THR A 346 22.03 -8.42 -9.08
CA THR A 346 22.15 -8.44 -10.54
C THR A 346 22.70 -7.12 -11.08
N ALA A 347 22.12 -6.00 -10.67
CA ALA A 347 22.56 -4.68 -11.10
C ALA A 347 24.02 -4.40 -10.70
N LEU A 348 24.43 -4.74 -9.46
CA LEU A 348 25.79 -4.54 -8.98
C LEU A 348 26.80 -5.48 -9.64
N LYS A 349 26.41 -6.73 -9.90
CA LYS A 349 27.22 -7.74 -10.59
C LYS A 349 27.56 -7.23 -11.98
N VAL A 350 26.55 -6.89 -12.79
CA VAL A 350 26.72 -6.42 -14.18
C VAL A 350 27.49 -5.10 -14.24
N LEU A 351 27.10 -4.09 -13.45
CA LEU A 351 27.72 -2.75 -13.50
C LEU A 351 29.17 -2.72 -13.01
N CYS A 352 29.60 -3.70 -12.22
CA CYS A 352 30.96 -3.78 -11.69
C CYS A 352 31.89 -4.71 -12.49
N MET A 353 31.41 -5.38 -13.54
CA MET A 353 32.26 -6.19 -14.42
C MET A 353 33.23 -5.32 -15.22
N SER A 354 34.43 -5.87 -15.42
CA SER A 354 35.37 -5.40 -16.44
C SER A 354 34.84 -5.65 -17.85
N ALA A 355 35.47 -5.04 -18.86
CA ALA A 355 35.08 -5.25 -20.26
C ALA A 355 35.24 -6.72 -20.69
N GLU A 356 36.28 -7.40 -20.21
CA GLU A 356 36.55 -8.81 -20.50
C GLU A 356 35.47 -9.70 -19.86
N GLU A 357 35.23 -9.54 -18.55
CA GLU A 357 34.18 -10.29 -17.83
C GLU A 357 32.79 -10.07 -18.44
N PHE A 358 32.45 -8.84 -18.84
CA PHE A 358 31.16 -8.54 -19.45
C PHE A 358 31.02 -9.16 -20.86
N SER A 359 32.10 -9.24 -21.63
CA SER A 359 32.10 -9.90 -22.93
C SER A 359 31.89 -11.41 -22.77
N GLU A 360 32.62 -12.05 -21.85
CA GLU A 360 32.45 -13.47 -21.53
C GLU A 360 31.03 -13.76 -20.99
N PHE A 361 30.49 -12.87 -20.15
CA PHE A 361 29.13 -12.98 -19.62
C PHE A 361 28.07 -12.95 -20.74
N LYS A 362 28.24 -12.09 -21.76
CA LYS A 362 27.36 -12.03 -22.94
C LYS A 362 27.49 -13.27 -23.85
N GLU A 363 28.70 -13.82 -23.98
CA GLU A 363 28.97 -14.96 -24.87
C GLU A 363 28.47 -16.31 -24.32
N ASN A 364 28.43 -16.47 -22.99
CA ASN A 364 27.98 -17.69 -22.32
C ASN A 364 26.46 -17.72 -22.03
N GLU A 365 25.65 -16.97 -22.79
CA GLU A 365 24.19 -16.81 -22.60
C GLU A 365 23.71 -16.38 -21.20
N GLY A 366 24.61 -15.99 -20.29
CA GLY A 366 24.29 -15.48 -18.96
C GLY A 366 23.66 -16.52 -18.03
N TRP A 367 24.01 -16.44 -16.74
CA TRP A 367 23.27 -17.12 -15.65
C TRP A 367 23.33 -18.66 -15.58
N GLU A 368 24.45 -19.31 -15.93
CA GLU A 368 24.63 -20.75 -15.60
C GLU A 368 24.86 -21.04 -14.10
N GLU A 369 24.89 -20.02 -13.24
CA GLU A 369 24.98 -20.21 -11.79
C GLU A 369 23.65 -19.80 -11.14
N ASP A 370 22.87 -20.81 -10.74
CA ASP A 370 21.78 -20.70 -9.76
C ASP A 370 22.39 -20.19 -8.45
N GLU A 371 22.62 -18.88 -8.35
CA GLU A 371 23.04 -18.26 -7.11
C GLU A 371 21.89 -18.37 -6.12
N ASP A 372 22.14 -19.11 -5.05
CA ASP A 372 21.22 -19.37 -3.95
C ASP A 372 20.65 -18.07 -3.36
N ASP A 373 19.35 -17.82 -3.58
CA ASP A 373 18.63 -16.63 -3.12
C ASP A 373 18.81 -16.38 -1.61
N GLU A 374 18.87 -17.43 -0.78
CA GLU A 374 19.10 -17.26 0.65
C GLU A 374 20.48 -16.64 0.94
N LYS A 375 21.50 -16.98 0.12
CA LYS A 375 22.83 -16.38 0.23
C LYS A 375 22.81 -14.92 -0.23
N ILE A 376 22.06 -14.60 -1.27
CA ILE A 376 21.88 -13.22 -1.74
C ILE A 376 21.23 -12.39 -0.63
N SER A 377 20.09 -12.83 -0.08
CA SER A 377 19.41 -12.13 1.02
C SER A 377 20.29 -11.96 2.24
N GLN A 378 21.08 -12.99 2.61
CA GLN A 378 22.01 -12.88 3.71
C GLN A 378 23.13 -11.85 3.43
N ALA A 379 23.64 -11.77 2.19
CA ALA A 379 24.67 -10.81 1.79
C ALA A 379 24.16 -9.36 1.78
N PHE A 380 22.89 -9.12 1.44
CA PHE A 380 22.27 -7.80 1.43
C PHE A 380 21.50 -7.45 2.72
N SER A 381 21.61 -8.30 3.75
CA SER A 381 21.19 -7.98 5.11
C SER A 381 22.09 -6.92 5.76
N ASN A 382 21.62 -6.31 6.85
CA ASN A 382 22.42 -5.36 7.64
C ASN A 382 23.78 -5.92 8.11
N ASP A 383 23.85 -7.24 8.35
CA ASP A 383 25.07 -7.91 8.80
C ASP A 383 25.97 -8.30 7.62
N GLY A 384 25.40 -8.53 6.43
CA GLY A 384 26.13 -8.87 5.20
C GLY A 384 26.69 -7.66 4.45
N LEU A 385 25.97 -6.53 4.44
CA LEU A 385 26.34 -5.31 3.71
C LEU A 385 27.79 -4.83 3.97
N PRO A 386 28.33 -4.86 5.22
CA PRO A 386 29.71 -4.48 5.50
C PRO A 386 30.77 -5.39 4.85
N GLU A 387 30.43 -6.65 4.58
CA GLU A 387 31.33 -7.68 4.04
C GLU A 387 31.34 -7.72 2.50
N LEU A 388 30.47 -6.95 1.84
CA LEU A 388 30.44 -6.86 0.38
C LEU A 388 31.76 -6.34 -0.21
N LYS A 389 31.99 -6.66 -1.49
CA LYS A 389 33.13 -6.19 -2.28
C LYS A 389 33.25 -4.65 -2.19
N PRO A 390 34.45 -4.07 -2.07
CA PRO A 390 34.62 -2.61 -1.94
C PRO A 390 33.98 -1.79 -3.07
N SER A 391 33.99 -2.29 -4.31
CA SER A 391 33.31 -1.65 -5.46
C SER A 391 31.80 -1.56 -5.26
N TRP A 392 31.17 -2.63 -4.78
CA TRP A 392 29.74 -2.70 -4.51
C TRP A 392 29.35 -1.79 -3.36
N LYS A 393 30.09 -1.86 -2.23
CA LYS A 393 29.86 -0.97 -1.09
C LYS A 393 29.94 0.49 -1.49
N ARG A 394 30.97 0.87 -2.27
CA ARG A 394 31.12 2.24 -2.75
C ARG A 394 29.94 2.68 -3.61
N LEU A 395 29.49 1.83 -4.54
CA LEU A 395 28.36 2.14 -5.42
C LEU A 395 27.07 2.33 -4.62
N ILE A 396 26.73 1.38 -3.74
CA ILE A 396 25.57 1.48 -2.83
C ILE A 396 25.65 2.75 -1.96
N HIS A 397 26.81 3.01 -1.35
CA HIS A 397 27.01 4.16 -0.48
C HIS A 397 26.75 5.49 -1.21
N GLU A 398 27.32 5.63 -2.40
CA GLU A 398 27.20 6.84 -3.20
C GLU A 398 25.80 7.02 -3.78
N THR A 399 25.12 5.93 -4.15
CA THR A 399 23.73 5.96 -4.59
C THR A 399 22.76 6.31 -3.46
N ALA A 400 22.98 5.76 -2.26
CA ALA A 400 22.23 6.15 -1.06
C ALA A 400 22.44 7.64 -0.73
N ARG A 401 23.69 8.12 -0.84
CA ARG A 401 24.04 9.54 -0.66
C ARG A 401 23.35 10.44 -1.68
N LEU A 402 23.33 10.04 -2.95
CA LEU A 402 22.64 10.78 -4.02
C LEU A 402 21.13 10.82 -3.77
N THR A 403 20.54 9.70 -3.36
CA THR A 403 19.12 9.59 -3.04
C THR A 403 18.77 10.46 -1.83
N LEU A 404 19.58 10.48 -0.78
CA LEU A 404 19.35 11.33 0.39
C LEU A 404 19.32 12.84 0.05
N ARG A 405 20.04 13.26 -1.01
CA ARG A 405 20.01 14.66 -1.49
C ARG A 405 18.68 15.06 -2.12
N SER A 406 17.85 14.12 -2.57
CA SER A 406 16.54 14.45 -3.18
C SER A 406 15.54 15.03 -2.17
N TYR A 407 15.74 14.78 -0.86
CA TYR A 407 14.85 15.19 0.22
C TYR A 407 15.02 16.65 0.68
N GLY A 408 15.99 17.40 0.13
CA GLY A 408 16.33 18.76 0.57
C GLY A 408 16.10 19.83 -0.50
N ASP A 409 15.96 21.09 -0.06
CA ASP A 409 15.91 22.26 -0.94
C ASP A 409 17.31 22.67 -1.40
N GLY A 410 17.81 22.03 -2.46
CA GLY A 410 19.00 22.47 -3.20
C GLY A 410 20.37 22.07 -2.61
N GLU A 411 21.40 22.17 -3.46
CA GLU A 411 22.76 21.66 -3.25
C GLU A 411 23.57 22.33 -2.11
N GLU A 412 23.03 23.34 -1.41
CA GLU A 412 23.85 24.20 -0.53
C GLU A 412 23.72 23.96 0.99
N LYS A 413 22.92 22.99 1.46
CA LYS A 413 22.80 22.69 2.91
C LYS A 413 23.06 21.24 3.33
N LEU A 414 23.79 20.46 2.52
CA LEU A 414 23.88 19.00 2.71
C LEU A 414 25.28 18.52 3.14
N GLY A 415 25.58 18.74 4.42
CA GLY A 415 26.29 17.77 5.27
C GLY A 415 25.28 17.02 6.14
N GLU A 416 25.70 16.43 7.27
CA GLU A 416 24.87 15.75 8.29
C GLU A 416 23.57 16.52 8.70
N ASN A 417 23.46 17.80 8.36
CA ASN A 417 22.46 18.78 8.74
C ASN A 417 21.02 18.59 8.17
N ALA A 418 20.79 17.90 7.03
CA ALA A 418 19.43 17.78 6.46
C ALA A 418 18.56 16.71 7.15
N VAL A 419 19.20 15.71 7.75
CA VAL A 419 18.53 14.79 8.67
C VAL A 419 18.49 15.38 10.08
N ASP A 420 19.47 16.20 10.44
CA ASP A 420 19.48 16.96 11.70
C ASP A 420 18.21 17.82 11.85
N GLY A 421 17.69 18.40 10.76
CA GLY A 421 16.43 19.16 10.78
C GLY A 421 15.19 18.32 11.13
N ASP A 422 14.94 17.22 10.39
CA ASP A 422 13.79 16.33 10.66
C ASP A 422 13.97 15.62 12.02
N ARG A 423 15.20 15.24 12.38
CA ARG A 423 15.53 14.65 13.68
C ARG A 423 15.26 15.62 14.83
N ALA A 424 15.71 16.87 14.71
CA ALA A 424 15.47 17.90 15.72
C ALA A 424 13.97 18.16 15.91
N LEU A 425 13.19 18.18 14.83
CA LEU A 425 11.73 18.28 14.89
C LEU A 425 11.08 17.06 15.56
N MET A 426 11.58 15.85 15.31
CA MET A 426 11.09 14.62 15.94
C MET A 426 11.44 14.53 17.43
N GLU A 427 12.59 15.07 17.85
CA GLU A 427 13.05 15.08 19.25
C GLU A 427 12.39 16.22 20.07
N ASP A 428 12.05 17.36 19.45
CA ASP A 428 11.35 18.46 20.09
C ASP A 428 9.83 18.26 20.07
N LYS A 429 9.30 17.75 21.20
CA LYS A 429 7.86 17.53 21.39
C LYS A 429 7.01 18.79 21.22
N ALA A 430 7.52 19.96 21.58
CA ALA A 430 6.76 21.20 21.46
C ALA A 430 6.70 21.66 20.00
N ALA A 431 7.82 21.55 19.27
CA ALA A 431 7.85 21.83 17.84
C ALA A 431 6.96 20.85 17.06
N LEU A 432 7.05 19.55 17.36
CA LEU A 432 6.23 18.50 16.73
C LEU A 432 4.73 18.75 16.95
N ALA A 433 4.32 19.09 18.18
CA ALA A 433 2.93 19.41 18.50
C ALA A 433 2.42 20.69 17.82
N GLY A 434 3.33 21.58 17.40
CA GLY A 434 3.00 22.79 16.66
C GLY A 434 2.76 22.58 15.16
N LEU A 435 3.10 21.40 14.63
CA LEU A 435 2.90 21.05 13.22
C LEU A 435 1.44 20.65 12.92
N SER A 436 0.96 20.93 11.71
CA SER A 436 -0.31 20.40 11.22
C SER A 436 -0.26 18.87 11.07
N CYS A 437 -1.41 18.19 11.03
CA CYS A 437 -1.45 16.73 10.83
C CYS A 437 -0.71 16.28 9.57
N ARG A 438 -0.87 17.02 8.45
CA ARG A 438 -0.16 16.74 7.18
C ARG A 438 1.35 16.92 7.32
N GLN A 439 1.79 17.97 8.02
CA GLN A 439 3.22 18.18 8.30
C GLN A 439 3.80 17.08 9.18
N GLN A 440 3.07 16.62 10.21
CA GLN A 440 3.50 15.52 11.07
C GLN A 440 3.60 14.21 10.28
N ARG A 441 2.58 13.86 9.47
CA ARG A 441 2.59 12.67 8.60
C ARG A 441 3.76 12.69 7.62
N ALA A 442 3.95 13.81 6.92
CA ALA A 442 5.07 13.97 6.01
C ALA A 442 6.43 13.87 6.72
N LEU A 443 6.54 14.40 7.95
CA LEU A 443 7.75 14.24 8.77
C LEU A 443 8.01 12.78 9.13
N GLN A 444 6.98 11.98 9.48
CA GLN A 444 7.15 10.54 9.77
C GLN A 444 7.70 9.79 8.55
N VAL A 445 7.16 10.04 7.35
CA VAL A 445 7.64 9.42 6.10
C VAL A 445 9.10 9.80 5.83
N ARG A 446 9.41 11.10 5.77
CA ARG A 446 10.77 11.57 5.48
C ARG A 446 11.77 11.07 6.51
N TYR A 447 11.42 11.13 7.78
CA TYR A 447 12.33 10.72 8.85
C TYR A 447 12.62 9.21 8.79
N GLY A 448 11.60 8.37 8.62
CA GLY A 448 11.76 6.92 8.46
C GLY A 448 12.70 6.56 7.32
N GLN A 449 12.43 7.08 6.11
CA GLN A 449 13.25 6.84 4.93
C GLN A 449 14.69 7.34 5.09
N LYS A 450 14.88 8.58 5.59
CA LYS A 450 16.21 9.15 5.84
C LYS A 450 17.02 8.30 6.83
N ARG A 451 16.41 7.75 7.87
CA ARG A 451 17.09 6.89 8.85
C ARG A 451 17.56 5.58 8.24
N ILE A 452 16.77 4.97 7.36
CA ILE A 452 17.16 3.75 6.63
C ILE A 452 18.33 4.05 5.69
N LEU A 453 18.24 5.11 4.87
CA LEU A 453 19.30 5.52 3.95
C LEU A 453 20.62 5.85 4.69
N GLN A 454 20.54 6.54 5.83
CA GLN A 454 21.72 6.81 6.66
C GLN A 454 22.35 5.52 7.21
N ARG A 455 21.51 4.59 7.69
CA ARG A 455 22.00 3.32 8.19
C ARG A 455 22.70 2.53 7.09
N LEU A 456 22.12 2.50 5.89
CA LEU A 456 22.74 1.91 4.71
C LEU A 456 24.11 2.55 4.40
N MET A 457 24.19 3.88 4.44
CA MET A 457 25.46 4.59 4.26
C MET A 457 26.49 4.22 5.35
N GLU A 458 26.09 4.08 6.61
CA GLU A 458 26.99 3.64 7.69
C GLU A 458 27.56 2.25 7.45
N LEU A 459 26.71 1.30 7.05
CA LEU A 459 27.08 -0.09 6.81
C LEU A 459 27.98 -0.26 5.58
N THR A 460 27.90 0.66 4.63
CA THR A 460 28.66 0.63 3.37
C THR A 460 29.88 1.56 3.37
N LYS A 461 30.24 2.15 4.52
CA LYS A 461 31.48 2.92 4.66
C LYS A 461 32.68 2.02 4.38
N SER A 462 33.56 2.48 3.48
CA SER A 462 34.83 1.82 3.14
C SER A 462 35.95 2.23 4.07
#